data_AF-A0A534N237-F1
#
_entry.id   AF-A0A534N237-F1
#
_cell.length_a   1.000
_cell.length_b   1.000
_cell.length_c   1.000
_cell.angle_alpha   90.00
_cell.angle_beta   90.00
_cell.angle_gamma   90.00
#
_symmetry.space_group_name_H-M   'P 1'
#
loop_
_entity.id
_entity.type
_entity.pdbx_description
1 polymer ?
#
loop_
_entity_poly.entity_id
_entity_poly.type
_entity_poly.pdbx_seq_one_letter_code
_entity_poly.pdbx_strand_id
1 'polypeptide(L)' 'MAPGIIDKRIALGRAGRPDEVASVALFLASDASGFVSGAIIDVTGGE' A
#
# COMPACT_ATOMS: atom_id res chain seq x y z
N MET A 1 -6.34 -13.94 17.83
CA MET A 1 -5.85 -12.58 17.56
C MET A 1 -6.23 -11.70 18.74
N ALA A 2 -5.25 -11.21 19.50
CA ALA A 2 -5.50 -10.26 20.59
C ALA A 2 -5.81 -8.86 20.01
N PRO A 3 -6.56 -8.00 20.71
CA PRO A 3 -6.91 -6.68 20.22
C PRO A 3 -5.68 -5.77 20.13
N GLY A 4 -5.40 -5.28 18.91
CA GLY A 4 -4.93 -3.92 18.66
C GLY A 4 -3.55 -3.49 19.19
N ILE A 5 -2.51 -4.33 19.13
CA ILE A 5 -1.15 -3.77 19.09
C ILE A 5 -0.90 -3.36 17.65
N ILE A 6 -1.09 -2.07 17.39
CA ILE A 6 -0.64 -1.43 16.18
C ILE A 6 0.89 -1.50 16.20
N ASP A 7 1.49 -2.14 15.20
CA ASP A 7 2.94 -2.22 15.12
C ASP A 7 3.50 -0.80 14.98
N LYS A 8 4.35 -0.38 15.95
CA LYS A 8 5.01 0.93 15.93
C LYS A 8 5.89 1.13 14.70
N ARG A 9 6.23 0.05 13.99
CA ARG A 9 6.95 0.11 12.73
C ARG A 9 6.09 0.69 11.61
N ILE A 10 4.77 0.49 11.64
CA ILE A 10 3.86 1.05 10.63
C ILE A 10 3.65 2.54 10.93
N ALA A 11 4.25 3.42 10.13
CA ALA A 11 4.13 4.87 10.31
C ALA A 11 2.69 5.39 10.35
N LEU A 12 1.78 4.78 9.57
CA LEU A 12 0.36 5.14 9.57
C LEU A 12 -0.40 4.69 10.83
N GLY A 13 0.21 3.86 11.68
CA GLY A 13 -0.39 3.45 12.94
C GLY A 13 -1.71 2.70 12.76
N ARG A 14 -1.86 1.90 11.70
CA ARG A 14 -3.01 1.03 11.49
C ARG A 14 -2.71 -0.09 10.50
N ALA A 15 -3.53 -1.12 10.50
CA ALA A 15 -3.52 -2.10 9.42
C ALA A 15 -3.89 -1.44 8.08
N GLY A 16 -3.29 -1.94 7.00
CA GLY A 16 -3.69 -1.61 5.64
C GLY A 16 -5.07 -2.18 5.30
N ARG A 17 -5.76 -1.54 4.36
CA ARG A 17 -7.03 -2.02 3.80
C ARG A 17 -6.80 -2.59 2.40
N PRO A 18 -7.54 -3.63 1.98
CA PRO A 18 -7.42 -4.19 0.63
C PRO A 18 -7.54 -3.15 -0.50
N ASP A 19 -8.42 -2.16 -0.31
CA ASP A 19 -8.65 -1.10 -1.30
C ASP A 19 -7.42 -0.22 -1.55
N GLU A 20 -6.48 -0.14 -0.61
CA GLU A 20 -5.25 0.65 -0.75
C GLU A 20 -4.29 0.01 -1.74
N VAL A 21 -4.18 -1.33 -1.71
CA VAL A 21 -3.42 -2.09 -2.72
C VAL A 21 -4.14 -2.05 -4.06
N ALA A 22 -5.47 -2.22 -4.06
CA ALA A 22 -6.28 -2.18 -5.28
C ALA A 22 -6.16 -0.83 -6.01
N SER A 23 -6.11 0.29 -5.27
CA SER A 23 -5.97 1.62 -5.84
C SER A 23 -4.61 1.82 -6.54
N VAL A 24 -3.52 1.31 -5.95
CA VAL A 24 -2.19 1.35 -6.58
C VAL A 24 -2.14 0.46 -7.82
N ALA A 25 -2.72 -0.75 -7.74
CA ALA A 25 -2.82 -1.63 -8.89
C ALA A 25 -3.63 -0.99 -10.03
N LEU A 26 -4.75 -0.33 -9.70
CA LEU A 26 -5.57 0.38 -10.69
C LEU A 26 -4.83 1.55 -11.33
N PHE A 27 -4.07 2.32 -10.55
CA PHE A 27 -3.19 3.36 -11.09
C PHE A 27 -2.18 2.78 -12.08
N LEU A 28 -1.47 1.71 -11.69
CA LEU A 28 -0.46 1.05 -12.53
C LEU A 28 -1.03 0.40 -13.79
N ALA A 29 -2.30 0.01 -13.77
CA ALA A 29 -3.01 -0.54 -14.92
C ALA A 29 -3.60 0.55 -15.84
N SER A 30 -3.55 1.81 -15.44
CA SER A 30 -4.14 2.93 -16.17
C SER A 30 -3.14 3.64 -17.08
N ASP A 31 -3.64 4.45 -18.02
CA ASP A 31 -2.80 5.30 -18.87
C ASP A 31 -1.98 6.34 -18.07
N ALA A 32 -2.39 6.66 -16.83
CA ALA A 32 -1.72 7.63 -15.98
C ALA A 32 -0.30 7.19 -15.57
N SER A 33 0.01 5.90 -15.65
CA SER A 33 1.33 5.34 -15.36
C SER A 33 2.08 4.89 -16.61
N GLY A 34 1.75 5.42 -17.79
CA GLY A 34 2.27 4.95 -19.08
C GLY A 34 3.79 4.99 -19.28
N PHE A 35 4.55 5.63 -18.38
CA PHE A 35 6.02 5.64 -18.38
C PHE A 35 6.65 4.98 -17.15
N VAL A 36 5.85 4.30 -16.32
CA VAL A 36 6.31 3.57 -15.14
C VAL A 36 6.49 2.10 -15.51
N SER A 37 7.74 1.62 -15.45
CA SER A 37 8.07 0.22 -15.72
C SER A 37 9.29 -0.22 -14.91
N GLY A 38 9.36 -1.49 -14.56
CA GLY A 38 10.47 -2.08 -13.78
C GLY A 38 10.58 -1.60 -12.33
N ALA A 39 9.58 -0.88 -11.82
CA ALA A 39 9.55 -0.38 -10.45
C ALA A 39 8.80 -1.33 -9.52
N ILE A 40 9.23 -1.38 -8.26
CA ILE A 40 8.52 -2.02 -7.16
C ILE A 40 7.86 -0.90 -6.33
N ILE A 41 6.56 -1.04 -6.03
CA ILE A 41 5.83 -0.09 -5.20
C ILE A 41 5.33 -0.79 -3.95
N ASP A 42 5.87 -0.40 -2.80
CA ASP A 42 5.48 -0.92 -1.50
C ASP A 42 4.24 -0.19 -0.96
N VAL A 43 3.20 -0.97 -0.61
CA VAL A 43 1.94 -0.47 -0.04
C VAL A 43 1.81 -0.95 1.41
N THR A 44 2.71 -0.47 2.28
CA THR A 44 2.88 -1.01 3.64
C THR A 44 2.39 -0.09 4.75
N GLY A 45 1.95 1.12 4.41
CA GLY A 45 1.67 2.15 5.42
C GLY A 45 2.93 2.66 6.13
N GLY A 46 4.11 2.44 5.52
CA GLY A 46 5.41 2.88 6.03
C GLY A 46 5.98 1.99 7.12
N GLU A 47 5.75 0.67 7.05
CA GLU A 47 6.50 -0.33 7.83
C GLU A 47 8.00 -0.31 7.52
#